data_AF-A0A399YPQ8-F1
#
_entry.id   AF-A0A399YPQ8-F1
#
_cell.length_a   1.000
_cell.length_b   1.000
_cell.length_c   1.000
_cell.angle_alpha   90.00
_cell.angle_beta   90.00
_cell.angle_gamma   90.00
#
_symmetry.space_group_name_H-M   'P 1'
#
loop_
_entity.id
_entity.type
_entity.pdbx_description
1 polymer ?
#
loop_
_entity_poly.entity_id
_entity_poly.type
_entity_poly.pdbx_seq_one_letter_code
_entity_poly.pdbx_strand_id
1 'polypeptide(L)'
;MVQATLAANIVPVAYLAYVLLLIAIPIVCVLLGMTLLRDEPHKLFALGYAVEGPLMLLIAIRFFIVRELTPALTLLFLIAAVGMLTFVWQLLDRKIETRGALLTLTRFIGLTLYALIAIYLAVWLLFYVIPFGIALLRALGEFLLNLGDFARELLTFVNVPRSLALLSFMIFSMATMLFGATLFVLMPIALPLLVFWQWRQAWRAATRHPGRVPAALSAAATVGVCLGLFLFLNQQPQAHAFALLKTPPTSAAQAQTLEQQEGALRAGLLNAYLAPQRYFSSIGEVRHVRELYNNVVGLGDADALQVERLYEWVSAPLLYRPIGEPIPNARGNDGAMFRESAQAAELYAKYFDAEIVDGERDAVLSSLSSTFDLARAQQARQTIEDAEIHLNAQDLNIVEHGDWAEFELHEEYQNQTGQRQEVVYYITLPESAAITGLWLGNSDDRAQRFAYRVAPRGAAQQVYRDQVRVNVDPAIVEQIGPRQYRVRAFPIEPRSLSYEPASDSGSRATFVQQGPPVHLWLTWRALAQDGKWTLPYLAEKRNVYWDAKTTRTVNGQPLDAKLETWLPT
;
A
#
# COMPACT_ATOMS: atom_id res chain seq x y z
N MET A 1 10.51 -13.77 -12.22
CA MET A 1 9.42 -13.03 -11.52
C MET A 1 9.96 -11.75 -10.88
N VAL A 2 10.86 -11.80 -9.89
CA VAL A 2 11.41 -10.60 -9.21
C VAL A 2 12.01 -9.55 -10.17
N GLN A 3 12.79 -9.96 -11.18
CA GLN A 3 13.34 -9.02 -12.18
C GLN A 3 12.25 -8.35 -13.05
N ALA A 4 11.19 -9.06 -13.41
CA ALA A 4 10.08 -8.50 -14.21
C ALA A 4 9.26 -7.50 -13.38
N THR A 5 9.10 -7.76 -12.08
CA THR A 5 8.42 -6.89 -11.12
C THR A 5 9.20 -5.60 -10.84
N LEU A 6 10.53 -5.69 -10.75
CA LEU A 6 11.42 -4.54 -10.57
C LEU A 6 11.52 -3.70 -11.84
N ALA A 7 11.59 -4.33 -13.02
CA ALA A 7 11.64 -3.64 -14.30
C ALA A 7 10.36 -2.85 -14.61
N ALA A 8 9.21 -3.35 -14.15
CA ALA A 8 7.92 -2.66 -14.29
C ALA A 8 7.63 -1.63 -13.18
N ASN A 9 8.54 -1.46 -12.20
CA ASN A 9 8.39 -0.54 -11.05
C ASN A 9 7.06 -0.72 -10.28
N ILE A 10 6.59 -1.96 -10.17
CA ILE A 10 5.27 -2.29 -9.61
C ILE A 10 5.31 -2.32 -8.08
N VAL A 11 6.41 -2.79 -7.50
CA VAL A 11 6.66 -2.78 -6.05
C VAL A 11 7.95 -2.01 -5.79
N PRO A 12 7.97 -1.07 -4.83
CA PRO A 12 9.18 -0.31 -4.52
C PRO A 12 10.35 -1.22 -4.15
N VAL A 13 11.55 -0.91 -4.68
CA VAL A 13 12.80 -1.63 -4.37
C VAL A 13 13.06 -1.74 -2.86
N ALA A 14 12.54 -0.77 -2.08
CA ALA A 14 12.59 -0.78 -0.63
C ALA A 14 12.03 -2.07 0.01
N TYR A 15 10.96 -2.66 -0.55
CA TYR A 15 10.37 -3.89 0.00
C TYR A 15 11.29 -5.10 -0.17
N LEU A 16 12.01 -5.20 -1.29
CA LEU A 16 13.06 -6.22 -1.46
C LEU A 16 14.16 -6.04 -0.41
N ALA A 17 14.57 -4.80 -0.16
CA ALA A 17 15.55 -4.51 0.89
C ALA A 17 15.03 -4.93 2.28
N TYR A 18 13.76 -4.70 2.60
CA TYR A 18 13.17 -5.14 3.87
C TYR A 18 13.17 -6.67 4.03
N VAL A 19 12.82 -7.42 2.98
CA VAL A 19 12.87 -8.90 3.01
C VAL A 19 14.30 -9.38 3.22
N LEU A 20 15.26 -8.83 2.46
CA LEU A 20 16.66 -9.19 2.60
C LEU A 20 17.19 -8.85 4.00
N LEU A 21 16.79 -7.72 4.57
CA LEU A 21 17.16 -7.35 5.93
C LEU A 21 16.56 -8.32 6.97
N LEU A 22 15.29 -8.69 6.87
CA LEU A 22 14.66 -9.66 7.78
C LEU A 22 15.37 -11.02 7.78
N ILE A 23 15.92 -11.43 6.64
CA ILE A 23 16.73 -12.66 6.53
C ILE A 23 18.15 -12.44 7.05
N ALA A 24 18.78 -11.32 6.71
CA ALA A 24 20.18 -11.05 7.03
C ALA A 24 20.40 -10.77 8.52
N ILE A 25 19.47 -10.09 9.20
CA ILE A 25 19.65 -9.64 10.59
C ILE A 25 19.93 -10.82 11.55
N PRO A 26 19.11 -11.88 11.60
CA PRO A 26 19.40 -13.03 12.46
C PRO A 26 20.75 -13.69 12.15
N ILE A 27 21.08 -13.83 10.87
CA ILE A 27 22.34 -14.42 10.42
C ILE A 27 23.53 -13.58 10.91
N VAL A 28 23.46 -12.26 10.73
CA VAL A 28 24.50 -11.34 11.20
C VAL A 28 24.62 -11.38 12.72
N CYS A 29 23.51 -11.39 13.46
CA CYS A 29 23.54 -11.49 14.92
C CYS A 29 24.15 -12.80 15.41
N VAL A 30 23.84 -13.93 14.77
CA VAL A 30 24.45 -15.24 15.06
C VAL A 30 25.95 -15.21 14.78
N LEU A 31 26.37 -14.67 13.62
CA LEU A 31 27.80 -14.57 13.27
C LEU A 31 28.56 -13.67 14.25
N LEU A 32 28.02 -12.50 14.61
CA LEU A 32 28.60 -11.62 15.62
C LEU A 32 28.68 -12.31 16.98
N GLY A 33 27.64 -13.07 17.34
CA GLY A 33 27.58 -13.83 18.57
C GLY A 33 28.62 -14.94 18.67
N MET A 34 28.81 -15.69 17.59
CA MET A 34 29.78 -16.79 17.52
C MET A 34 31.23 -16.30 17.45
N THR A 35 31.47 -15.09 16.93
CA THR A 35 32.83 -14.59 16.66
C THR A 35 33.32 -13.56 17.69
N LEU A 36 32.66 -12.41 17.79
CA LEU A 36 33.13 -11.27 18.58
C LEU A 36 32.68 -11.30 20.04
N LEU A 37 31.50 -11.87 20.29
CA LEU A 37 30.82 -11.82 21.58
C LEU A 37 30.73 -13.17 22.30
N ARG A 38 31.44 -14.20 21.79
CA ARG A 38 31.35 -15.59 22.28
C ARG A 38 31.58 -15.73 23.79
N ASP A 39 32.53 -14.97 24.33
CA ASP A 39 32.92 -15.02 25.74
C ASP A 39 32.19 -13.99 26.62
N GLU A 40 31.23 -13.24 26.05
CA GLU A 40 30.54 -12.14 26.72
C GLU A 40 29.01 -12.38 26.71
N PRO A 41 28.49 -13.33 27.52
CA PRO A 41 27.08 -13.73 27.48
C PRO A 41 26.10 -12.58 27.75
N HIS A 42 26.51 -11.60 28.55
CA HIS A 42 25.73 -10.39 28.80
C HIS A 42 25.57 -9.52 27.54
N LYS A 43 26.59 -9.46 26.67
CA LYS A 43 26.52 -8.74 25.41
C LYS A 43 25.73 -9.52 24.36
N LEU A 44 25.82 -10.85 24.36
CA LEU A 44 24.96 -11.70 23.53
C LEU A 44 23.48 -11.49 23.87
N PHE A 45 23.15 -11.48 25.16
CA PHE A 45 21.79 -11.21 25.62
C PHE A 45 21.31 -9.81 25.18
N ALA A 46 22.17 -8.80 25.30
CA ALA A 46 21.87 -7.45 24.84
C ALA A 46 21.72 -7.36 23.31
N LEU A 47 22.52 -8.08 22.53
CA LEU A 47 22.40 -8.14 21.07
C LEU A 47 21.04 -8.71 20.65
N GLY A 48 20.58 -9.79 21.28
CA GLY A 48 19.28 -10.39 20.98
C GLY A 48 18.11 -9.46 21.35
N TYR A 49 18.04 -9.03 22.62
CA TYR A 49 16.88 -8.31 23.15
C TYR A 49 16.85 -6.81 22.83
N ALA A 50 18.00 -6.18 22.64
CA ALA A 50 18.12 -4.75 22.40
C ALA A 50 18.65 -4.40 21.01
N VAL A 51 18.81 -5.36 20.10
CA VAL A 51 19.13 -5.07 18.70
C VAL A 51 18.30 -5.95 17.78
N GLU A 52 18.54 -7.25 17.77
CA GLU A 52 17.92 -8.19 16.82
C GLU A 52 16.39 -8.15 16.87
N GLY A 53 15.81 -8.42 18.04
CA GLY A 53 14.36 -8.47 18.22
C GLY A 53 13.66 -7.15 17.87
N PRO A 54 14.06 -6.02 18.47
CA PRO A 54 13.48 -4.72 18.13
C PRO A 54 13.68 -4.31 16.66
N LEU A 55 14.83 -4.61 16.04
CA LEU A 55 15.07 -4.29 14.63
C LEU A 55 14.18 -5.11 13.70
N MET A 56 14.07 -6.42 13.95
CA MET A 56 13.15 -7.27 13.22
C MET A 56 11.70 -6.81 13.38
N LEU A 57 11.28 -6.45 14.60
CA LEU A 57 9.95 -5.93 14.87
C LEU A 57 9.69 -4.62 14.10
N LEU A 58 10.64 -3.68 14.10
CA LEU A 58 10.52 -2.43 13.35
C LEU A 58 10.37 -2.66 11.86
N ILE A 59 11.19 -3.57 11.28
CA ILE A 59 11.09 -3.91 9.86
C ILE A 59 9.79 -4.65 9.56
N ALA A 60 9.35 -5.55 10.43
CA ALA A 60 8.08 -6.26 10.27
C ALA A 60 6.88 -5.30 10.32
N ILE A 61 6.86 -4.36 11.28
CA ILE A 61 5.85 -3.29 11.34
C ILE A 61 5.87 -2.46 10.05
N ARG A 62 7.07 -2.06 9.59
CA ARG A 62 7.22 -1.32 8.32
C ARG A 62 6.76 -2.12 7.11
N PHE A 63 6.96 -3.43 7.09
CA PHE A 63 6.66 -4.30 5.95
C PHE A 63 5.18 -4.69 5.88
N PHE A 64 4.57 -5.04 7.02
CA PHE A 64 3.22 -5.59 7.07
C PHE A 64 2.13 -4.60 7.49
N ILE A 65 2.46 -3.64 8.35
CA ILE A 65 1.46 -2.77 9.00
C ILE A 65 1.45 -1.39 8.35
N VAL A 66 2.62 -0.74 8.26
CA VAL A 66 2.75 0.63 7.78
C VAL A 66 3.06 0.63 6.29
N ARG A 67 2.06 0.92 5.45
CA ARG A 67 2.24 0.99 3.99
C ARG A 67 3.02 2.22 3.59
N GLU A 68 2.56 3.40 4.00
CA GLU A 68 3.24 4.68 3.75
C GLU A 68 3.71 5.31 5.08
N LEU A 69 4.93 5.85 5.10
CA LEU A 69 5.50 6.46 6.29
C LEU A 69 5.03 7.91 6.45
N THR A 70 4.34 8.21 7.54
CA THR A 70 4.07 9.59 7.94
C THR A 70 5.35 10.28 8.43
N PRO A 71 5.41 11.63 8.46
CA PRO A 71 6.58 12.34 8.99
C PRO A 71 6.91 11.97 10.44
N ALA A 72 5.89 11.80 11.30
CA ALA A 72 6.06 11.39 12.69
C ALA A 72 6.65 9.98 12.81
N LEU A 73 6.15 9.01 12.02
CA LEU A 73 6.71 7.66 12.00
C LEU A 73 8.15 7.67 11.47
N THR A 74 8.41 8.42 10.41
CA THR A 74 9.77 8.57 9.86
C THR A 74 10.75 9.06 10.92
N LEU A 75 10.36 10.06 11.72
CA LEU A 75 11.17 10.52 12.85
C LEU A 75 11.41 9.41 13.88
N LEU A 76 10.37 8.65 14.28
CA LEU A 76 10.51 7.54 15.23
C LEU A 76 11.46 6.46 14.72
N PHE A 77 11.35 6.07 13.44
CA PHE A 77 12.26 5.11 12.81
C PHE A 77 13.69 5.63 12.76
N LEU A 78 13.90 6.92 12.47
CA LEU A 78 15.23 7.54 12.44
C LEU A 78 15.87 7.56 13.83
N ILE A 79 15.11 7.99 14.86
CA ILE A 79 15.54 7.98 16.26
C ILE A 79 15.91 6.55 16.69
N ALA A 80 15.07 5.57 16.33
CA ALA A 80 15.33 4.16 16.61
C ALA A 80 16.61 3.66 15.95
N ALA A 81 16.80 3.94 14.65
CA ALA A 81 17.95 3.52 13.89
C ALA A 81 19.26 4.13 14.43
N VAL A 82 19.29 5.44 14.66
CA VAL A 82 20.48 6.13 15.21
C VAL A 82 20.80 5.64 16.61
N GLY A 83 19.77 5.47 17.45
CA GLY A 83 19.93 4.97 18.81
C GLY A 83 20.46 3.55 18.85
N MET A 84 19.91 2.66 18.02
CA MET A 84 20.32 1.26 17.94
C MET A 84 21.72 1.10 17.33
N LEU A 85 22.07 1.86 16.30
CA LEU A 85 23.44 1.89 15.76
C LEU A 85 24.45 2.31 16.82
N THR A 86 24.11 3.32 17.62
CA THR A 86 24.94 3.76 18.75
C THR A 86 25.09 2.66 19.81
N PHE A 87 24.00 1.93 20.10
CA PHE A 87 24.02 0.81 21.02
C PHE A 87 24.90 -0.35 20.53
N VAL A 88 24.79 -0.72 19.24
CA VAL A 88 25.64 -1.72 18.60
C VAL A 88 27.11 -1.29 18.64
N TRP A 89 27.39 -0.03 18.31
CA TRP A 89 28.76 0.51 18.41
C TRP A 89 29.33 0.36 19.82
N GLN A 90 28.56 0.72 20.85
CA GLN A 90 28.97 0.53 22.24
C GLN A 90 29.18 -0.95 22.61
N LEU A 91 28.38 -1.86 22.05
CA LEU A 91 28.51 -3.29 22.31
C LEU A 91 29.82 -3.86 21.74
N LEU A 92 30.19 -3.42 20.53
CA LEU A 92 31.35 -3.92 19.79
C LEU A 92 32.68 -3.25 20.20
N ASP A 93 32.67 -1.98 20.63
CA ASP A 93 33.90 -1.27 20.99
C ASP A 93 34.34 -1.56 22.44
N ARG A 94 35.35 -2.44 22.59
CA ARG A 94 35.94 -2.78 23.91
C ARG A 94 36.62 -1.61 24.61
N LYS A 95 37.01 -0.55 23.88
CA LYS A 95 37.73 0.61 24.41
C LYS A 95 36.85 1.87 24.49
N ILE A 96 35.53 1.71 24.44
CA ILE A 96 34.58 2.81 24.35
C ILE A 96 34.75 3.87 25.46
N GLU A 97 35.13 3.46 26.67
CA GLU A 97 35.34 4.37 27.81
C GLU A 97 36.62 5.22 27.73
N THR A 98 37.53 4.89 26.81
CA THR A 98 38.79 5.62 26.61
C THR A 98 38.76 6.57 25.41
N ARG A 99 37.62 6.65 24.72
CA ARG A 99 37.46 7.51 23.54
C ARG A 99 37.38 8.99 23.95
N GLY A 100 37.68 9.88 23.00
CA GLY A 100 37.68 11.33 23.22
C GLY A 100 36.30 11.89 23.61
N ALA A 101 36.29 13.15 24.08
CA ALA A 101 35.09 13.81 24.59
C ALA A 101 33.95 13.89 23.55
N LEU A 102 34.27 14.16 22.28
CA LEU A 102 33.27 14.23 21.20
C LEU A 102 32.56 12.88 21.01
N LEU A 103 33.31 11.79 20.90
CA LEU A 103 32.74 10.44 20.75
C LEU A 103 31.93 10.03 21.98
N THR A 104 32.37 10.42 23.18
CA THR A 104 31.62 10.18 24.42
C THR A 104 30.29 10.93 24.43
N LEU A 105 30.26 12.18 23.96
CA LEU A 105 29.05 12.97 23.82
C LEU A 105 28.11 12.39 22.75
N THR A 106 28.63 12.03 21.57
CA THR A 106 27.85 11.39 20.50
C THR A 106 27.22 10.08 20.98
N ARG A 107 28.00 9.24 21.67
CA ARG A 107 27.53 8.01 22.31
C ARG A 107 26.39 8.28 23.29
N PHE A 108 26.56 9.30 24.13
CA PHE A 108 25.58 9.67 25.14
C PHE A 108 24.28 10.18 24.52
N ILE A 109 24.35 11.01 23.47
CA ILE A 109 23.18 11.49 22.72
C ILE A 109 22.48 10.31 22.06
N GLY A 110 23.20 9.45 21.33
CA GLY A 110 22.60 8.29 20.65
C GLY A 110 21.94 7.31 21.63
N LEU A 111 22.53 7.05 22.79
CA LEU A 111 21.88 6.23 23.82
C LEU A 111 20.70 6.94 24.49
N THR A 112 20.69 8.26 24.55
CA THR A 112 19.51 9.02 25.03
C THR A 112 18.36 8.87 24.04
N LEU A 113 18.63 8.97 22.73
CA LEU A 113 17.66 8.67 21.68
C LEU A 113 17.14 7.24 21.81
N TYR A 114 18.03 6.28 22.04
CA TYR A 114 17.62 4.89 22.17
C TYR A 114 16.79 4.61 23.44
N ALA A 115 17.12 5.26 24.55
CA ALA A 115 16.34 5.17 25.77
C ALA A 115 14.92 5.72 25.59
N LEU A 116 14.77 6.84 24.86
CA LEU A 116 13.45 7.42 24.56
C LEU A 116 12.58 6.45 23.76
N ILE A 117 13.10 5.88 22.68
CA ILE A 117 12.33 4.94 21.86
C ILE A 117 12.07 3.63 22.61
N ALA A 118 13.01 3.14 23.41
CA ALA A 118 12.84 1.93 24.21
C ALA A 118 11.72 2.09 25.24
N ILE A 119 11.64 3.24 25.91
CA ILE A 119 10.55 3.56 26.84
C ILE A 119 9.22 3.70 26.08
N TYR A 120 9.21 4.40 24.95
CA TYR A 120 8.01 4.56 24.12
C TYR A 120 7.45 3.20 23.68
N LEU A 121 8.30 2.33 23.12
CA LEU A 121 7.92 0.98 22.70
C LEU A 121 7.48 0.12 23.88
N ALA A 122 8.16 0.19 25.02
CA ALA A 122 7.76 -0.53 26.22
C ALA A 122 6.36 -0.13 26.68
N VAL A 123 6.07 1.18 26.77
CA VAL A 123 4.75 1.71 27.13
C VAL A 123 3.69 1.26 26.13
N TRP A 124 3.98 1.32 24.83
CA TRP A 124 3.04 0.87 23.80
C TRP A 124 2.76 -0.63 23.85
N LEU A 125 3.79 -1.46 24.06
CA LEU A 125 3.65 -2.92 24.13
C LEU A 125 2.98 -3.38 25.41
N LEU A 126 3.06 -2.64 26.52
CA LEU A 126 2.40 -2.99 27.79
C LEU A 126 0.88 -3.16 27.64
N PHE A 127 0.24 -2.44 26.73
CA PHE A 127 -1.19 -2.60 26.41
C PHE A 127 -1.53 -4.00 25.89
N TYR A 128 -0.58 -4.70 25.30
CA TYR A 128 -0.78 -6.07 24.83
C TYR A 128 -0.20 -7.07 25.83
N VAL A 129 0.95 -6.77 26.40
CA VAL A 129 1.71 -7.70 27.25
C VAL A 129 0.99 -8.01 28.55
N ILE A 130 0.29 -7.04 29.15
CA ILE A 130 -0.50 -7.28 30.36
C ILE A 130 -1.62 -8.31 30.12
N PRO A 131 -2.56 -8.10 29.17
CA PRO A 131 -3.60 -9.07 28.92
C PRO A 131 -3.05 -10.40 28.41
N PHE A 132 -2.07 -10.41 27.49
CA PHE A 132 -1.46 -11.67 27.03
C PHE A 132 -0.73 -12.41 28.14
N GLY A 133 -0.06 -11.71 29.05
CA GLY A 133 0.57 -12.31 30.22
C GLY A 133 -0.44 -12.95 31.17
N ILE A 134 -1.57 -12.28 31.43
CA ILE A 134 -2.68 -12.85 32.21
C ILE A 134 -3.28 -14.08 31.51
N ALA A 135 -3.54 -14.00 30.20
CA ALA A 135 -4.03 -15.13 29.42
C ALA A 135 -3.07 -16.31 29.46
N LEU A 136 -1.76 -16.07 29.33
CA LEU A 136 -0.73 -17.10 29.39
C LEU A 136 -0.67 -17.74 30.78
N LEU A 137 -0.75 -16.96 31.85
CA LEU A 137 -0.79 -17.49 33.22
C LEU A 137 -2.04 -18.33 33.48
N ARG A 138 -3.21 -17.92 32.95
CA ARG A 138 -4.43 -18.72 33.01
C ARG A 138 -4.29 -20.02 32.22
N ALA A 139 -3.82 -19.95 30.97
CA ALA A 139 -3.60 -21.12 30.13
C ALA A 139 -2.59 -22.09 30.76
N LEU A 140 -1.52 -21.58 31.37
CA LEU A 140 -0.56 -22.40 32.11
C LEU A 140 -1.21 -23.04 33.35
N GLY A 141 -2.01 -22.29 34.11
CA GLY A 141 -2.75 -22.82 35.24
C GLY A 141 -3.71 -23.94 34.85
N GLU A 142 -4.51 -23.73 33.80
CA GLU A 142 -5.42 -24.74 33.25
C GLU A 142 -4.67 -25.95 32.71
N PHE A 143 -3.55 -25.75 32.01
CA PHE A 143 -2.70 -26.84 31.54
C PHE A 143 -2.14 -27.68 32.70
N LEU A 144 -1.65 -27.03 33.76
CA LEU A 144 -1.11 -27.71 34.95
C LEU A 144 -2.20 -28.48 35.71
N LEU A 145 -3.43 -27.94 35.79
CA LEU A 145 -4.57 -28.62 36.39
C LEU A 145 -5.02 -29.84 35.57
N ASN A 146 -4.93 -29.75 34.24
CA ASN A 146 -5.32 -30.82 33.30
C ASN A 146 -4.13 -31.65 32.81
N LEU A 147 -3.00 -31.64 33.53
CA LEU A 147 -1.77 -32.33 33.11
C LEU A 147 -1.98 -33.84 32.89
N GLY A 148 -2.87 -34.44 33.69
CA GLY A 148 -3.24 -35.85 33.54
C GLY A 148 -3.97 -36.16 32.24
N ASP A 149 -4.82 -35.24 31.77
CA ASP A 149 -5.56 -35.38 30.51
C ASP A 149 -4.61 -35.24 29.33
N PHE A 150 -3.75 -34.21 29.37
CA PHE A 150 -2.71 -34.02 28.38
C PHE A 150 -1.77 -35.23 28.29
N ALA A 151 -1.33 -35.80 29.42
CA ALA A 151 -0.49 -36.99 29.43
C ALA A 151 -1.20 -38.21 28.82
N ARG A 152 -2.50 -38.40 29.08
CA ARG A 152 -3.30 -39.48 28.47
C ARG A 152 -3.42 -39.29 26.97
N GLU A 153 -3.70 -38.08 26.50
CA GLU A 153 -3.76 -37.75 25.07
C GLU A 153 -2.39 -37.92 24.38
N LEU A 154 -1.31 -37.52 25.04
CA LEU A 154 0.04 -37.73 24.51
C LEU A 154 0.37 -39.22 24.36
N LEU A 155 -0.02 -40.05 25.34
CA LEU A 155 0.18 -41.51 25.28
C LEU A 155 -0.64 -42.16 24.17
N THR A 156 -1.90 -41.77 23.98
CA THR A 156 -2.71 -42.27 22.86
C THR A 156 -2.15 -41.83 21.52
N PHE A 157 -1.60 -40.61 21.44
CA PHE A 157 -0.96 -40.08 20.25
C PHE A 157 0.31 -40.86 19.86
N VAL A 158 1.19 -41.17 20.81
CA VAL A 158 2.44 -41.91 20.58
C VAL A 158 2.20 -43.34 20.09
N ASN A 159 1.05 -43.95 20.43
CA ASN A 159 0.70 -45.31 20.00
C ASN A 159 0.29 -45.43 18.52
N VAL A 160 0.19 -44.32 17.78
CA VAL A 160 -0.13 -44.32 16.34
C VAL A 160 1.18 -44.20 15.51
N PRO A 161 1.56 -45.16 14.66
CA PRO A 161 2.88 -45.16 13.98
C PRO A 161 3.20 -43.92 13.11
N ARG A 162 2.18 -43.20 12.63
CA ARG A 162 2.34 -41.92 11.88
C ARG A 162 2.64 -40.71 12.77
N SER A 163 2.63 -40.84 14.10
CA SER A 163 2.64 -39.71 15.04
C SER A 163 4.02 -39.20 15.43
N LEU A 164 5.12 -39.92 15.17
CA LEU A 164 6.48 -39.48 15.55
C LEU A 164 6.90 -38.15 14.90
N ALA A 165 6.52 -37.93 13.63
CA ALA A 165 6.76 -36.67 12.94
C ALA A 165 5.93 -35.54 13.55
N LEU A 166 4.66 -35.81 13.86
CA LEU A 166 3.76 -34.84 14.49
C LEU A 166 4.17 -34.53 15.94
N LEU A 167 4.73 -35.48 16.67
CA LEU A 167 5.27 -35.29 18.01
C LEU A 167 6.47 -34.33 17.97
N SER A 168 7.38 -34.52 17.01
CA SER A 168 8.50 -33.61 16.80
C SER A 168 8.01 -32.19 16.47
N PHE A 169 6.98 -32.08 15.63
CA PHE A 169 6.33 -30.80 15.33
C PHE A 169 5.70 -30.18 16.57
N MET A 170 4.97 -30.94 17.37
CA MET A 170 4.35 -30.47 18.62
C MET A 170 5.39 -29.95 19.61
N ILE A 171 6.47 -30.70 19.85
CA ILE A 171 7.55 -30.29 20.75
C ILE A 171 8.21 -29.01 20.24
N PHE A 172 8.50 -28.95 18.93
CA PHE A 172 9.10 -27.77 18.33
C PHE A 172 8.16 -26.56 18.36
N SER A 173 6.87 -26.75 18.10
CA SER A 173 5.85 -25.71 18.21
C SER A 173 5.71 -25.21 19.64
N MET A 174 5.72 -26.11 20.63
CA MET A 174 5.65 -25.75 22.05
C MET A 174 6.90 -24.97 22.48
N ALA A 175 8.10 -25.45 22.11
CA ALA A 175 9.35 -24.74 22.38
C ALA A 175 9.37 -23.35 21.72
N THR A 176 8.91 -23.27 20.47
CA THR A 176 8.79 -22.01 19.72
C THR A 176 7.77 -21.08 20.37
N MET A 177 6.64 -21.60 20.82
CA MET A 177 5.59 -20.83 21.50
C MET A 177 6.10 -20.29 22.84
N LEU A 178 6.77 -21.11 23.64
CA LEU A 178 7.37 -20.69 24.91
C LEU A 178 8.44 -19.63 24.68
N PHE A 179 9.33 -19.85 23.71
CA PHE A 179 10.34 -18.87 23.35
C PHE A 179 9.71 -17.56 22.86
N GLY A 180 8.73 -17.62 21.96
CA GLY A 180 7.99 -16.47 21.48
C GLY A 180 7.24 -15.72 22.58
N ALA A 181 6.63 -16.46 23.52
CA ALA A 181 5.97 -15.89 24.69
C ALA A 181 6.98 -15.17 25.60
N THR A 182 8.16 -15.76 25.84
CA THR A 182 9.21 -15.07 26.60
C THR A 182 9.69 -13.82 25.88
N LEU A 183 9.91 -13.85 24.56
CA LEU A 183 10.29 -12.65 23.83
C LEU A 183 9.20 -11.58 23.91
N PHE A 184 7.95 -11.93 23.65
CA PHE A 184 6.85 -10.96 23.64
C PHE A 184 6.59 -10.34 25.01
N VAL A 185 6.60 -11.16 26.09
CA VAL A 185 6.31 -10.69 27.45
C VAL A 185 7.53 -10.04 28.11
N LEU A 186 8.73 -10.60 27.91
CA LEU A 186 9.95 -10.12 28.56
C LEU A 186 10.56 -8.91 27.83
N MET A 187 10.50 -8.84 26.50
CA MET A 187 11.14 -7.76 25.73
C MET A 187 10.72 -6.34 26.17
N PRO A 188 9.43 -6.02 26.39
CA PRO A 188 9.02 -4.69 26.86
C PRO A 188 9.62 -4.30 28.21
N ILE A 189 10.09 -5.26 29.00
CA ILE A 189 10.75 -5.03 30.29
C ILE A 189 12.28 -5.03 30.12
N ALA A 190 12.82 -6.05 29.44
CA ALA A 190 14.25 -6.23 29.24
C ALA A 190 14.86 -5.11 28.41
N LEU A 191 14.20 -4.69 27.32
CA LEU A 191 14.69 -3.64 26.42
C LEU A 191 14.95 -2.31 27.17
N PRO A 192 13.97 -1.67 27.83
CA PRO A 192 14.21 -0.39 28.50
C PRO A 192 15.21 -0.54 29.65
N LEU A 193 15.22 -1.67 30.36
CA LEU A 193 16.23 -1.92 31.39
C LEU A 193 17.63 -1.94 30.77
N LEU A 194 17.89 -2.82 29.80
CA LEU A 194 19.21 -2.95 29.16
C LEU A 194 19.71 -1.61 28.61
N VAL A 195 18.83 -0.88 27.92
CA VAL A 195 19.16 0.44 27.38
C VAL A 195 19.42 1.46 28.50
N PHE A 196 18.62 1.46 29.56
CA PHE A 196 18.84 2.33 30.71
C PHE A 196 20.17 2.05 31.42
N TRP A 197 20.56 0.79 31.59
CA TRP A 197 21.85 0.42 32.17
C TRP A 197 23.01 0.98 31.34
N GLN A 198 22.95 0.83 30.01
CA GLN A 198 23.97 1.36 29.11
C GLN A 198 23.98 2.89 29.05
N TRP A 199 22.80 3.51 29.03
CA TRP A 199 22.63 4.97 29.11
C TRP A 199 23.21 5.53 30.41
N ARG A 200 22.98 4.86 31.55
CA ARG A 200 23.54 5.27 32.85
C ARG A 200 25.06 5.20 32.88
N GLN A 201 25.65 4.21 32.21
CA GLN A 201 27.11 4.12 32.06
C GLN A 201 27.64 5.28 31.20
N ALA A 202 27.01 5.54 30.05
CA ALA A 202 27.37 6.65 29.18
C ALA A 202 27.19 8.02 29.86
N TRP A 203 26.14 8.20 30.66
CA TRP A 203 25.93 9.37 31.50
C TRP A 203 27.12 9.57 32.44
N ARG A 204 27.50 8.54 33.20
CA ARG A 204 28.66 8.62 34.13
C ARG A 204 29.93 9.01 33.38
N ALA A 205 30.18 8.46 32.20
CA ALA A 205 31.32 8.83 31.37
C ALA A 205 31.26 10.29 30.92
N ALA A 206 30.12 10.75 30.40
CA ALA A 206 29.91 12.14 29.97
C ALA A 206 30.03 13.14 31.13
N THR A 207 29.66 12.74 32.36
CA THR A 207 29.84 13.60 33.53
C THR A 207 31.30 13.77 33.97
N ARG A 208 32.21 12.87 33.56
CA ARG A 208 33.65 13.00 33.85
C ARG A 208 34.31 14.02 32.93
N HIS A 209 33.92 14.04 31.65
CA HIS A 209 34.33 15.03 30.65
C HIS A 209 33.18 15.20 29.65
N PRO A 210 32.46 16.35 29.59
CA PRO A 210 32.86 17.72 29.98
C PRO A 210 32.34 18.21 31.35
N GLY A 211 31.63 17.36 32.11
CA GLY A 211 31.07 17.72 33.42
C GLY A 211 29.58 17.40 33.54
N ARG A 212 29.03 17.49 34.76
CA ARG A 212 27.61 17.15 35.02
C ARG A 212 26.62 18.05 34.29
N VAL A 213 26.88 19.36 34.27
CA VAL A 213 25.97 20.35 33.67
C VAL A 213 25.89 20.17 32.15
N PRO A 214 27.01 20.11 31.39
CA PRO A 214 26.95 19.83 29.95
C PRO A 214 26.25 18.51 29.60
N ALA A 215 26.49 17.44 30.38
CA ALA A 215 25.81 16.17 30.18
C ALA A 215 24.29 16.31 30.37
N ALA A 216 23.85 16.95 31.46
CA ALA A 216 22.43 17.21 31.74
C ALA A 216 21.77 18.04 30.64
N LEU A 217 22.42 19.12 30.22
CA LEU A 217 21.93 20.00 29.16
C LEU A 217 21.83 19.25 27.82
N SER A 218 22.81 18.42 27.47
CA SER A 218 22.76 17.63 26.23
C SER A 218 21.62 16.61 26.23
N ALA A 219 21.36 15.95 27.37
CA ALA A 219 20.24 15.03 27.51
C ALA A 219 18.91 15.79 27.40
N ALA A 220 18.74 16.87 28.17
CA ALA A 220 17.53 17.69 28.16
C ALA A 220 17.26 18.30 26.78
N ALA A 221 18.29 18.80 26.09
CA ALA A 221 18.18 19.31 24.74
C ALA A 221 17.77 18.21 23.75
N THR A 222 18.37 17.01 23.84
CA THR A 222 18.00 15.87 22.99
C THR A 222 16.54 15.49 23.18
N VAL A 223 16.09 15.36 24.43
CA VAL A 223 14.68 15.05 24.77
C VAL A 223 13.74 16.16 24.28
N GLY A 224 14.08 17.42 24.56
CA GLY A 224 13.29 18.58 24.16
C GLY A 224 13.14 18.72 22.65
N VAL A 225 14.22 18.53 21.90
CA VAL A 225 14.20 18.55 20.42
C VAL A 225 13.37 17.38 19.89
N CYS A 226 13.56 16.16 20.40
CA CYS A 226 12.80 15.00 19.95
C CYS A 226 11.30 15.17 20.22
N LEU A 227 10.93 15.64 21.42
CA LEU A 227 9.54 15.87 21.78
C LEU A 227 8.93 17.02 20.94
N GLY A 228 9.66 18.12 20.75
CA GLY A 228 9.22 19.24 19.93
C GLY A 228 8.98 18.82 18.48
N LEU A 229 9.95 18.12 17.87
CA LEU A 229 9.82 17.58 16.51
C LEU A 229 8.68 16.57 16.41
N PHE A 230 8.53 15.68 17.38
CA PHE A 230 7.45 14.71 17.41
C PHE A 230 6.08 15.39 17.46
N LEU A 231 5.88 16.35 18.37
CA LEU A 231 4.63 17.08 18.49
C LEU A 231 4.31 17.91 17.24
N PHE A 232 5.33 18.47 16.58
CA PHE A 232 5.18 19.21 15.34
C PHE A 232 4.81 18.30 14.16
N LEU A 233 5.58 17.22 13.96
CA LEU A 233 5.39 16.30 12.83
C LEU A 233 4.18 15.37 12.99
N ASN A 234 3.64 15.22 14.20
CA ASN A 234 2.42 14.46 14.47
C ASN A 234 1.13 15.29 14.28
N GLN A 235 1.25 16.55 13.86
CA GLN A 235 0.09 17.33 13.45
C GLN A 235 -0.37 16.85 12.08
N GLN A 236 -1.64 16.46 11.99
CA GLN A 236 -2.21 15.98 10.74
C GLN A 236 -2.92 17.15 10.02
N PRO A 237 -2.61 17.41 8.73
CA PRO A 237 -3.02 18.64 8.04
C PRO A 237 -4.51 18.71 7.66
N GLN A 238 -5.23 17.59 7.68
CA GLN A 238 -6.60 17.50 7.19
C GLN A 238 -7.59 18.39 7.95
N ALA A 239 -7.42 18.53 9.27
CA ALA A 239 -8.33 19.31 10.09
C ALA A 239 -8.35 20.78 9.64
N HIS A 240 -7.19 21.31 9.23
CA HIS A 240 -7.08 22.66 8.71
C HIS A 240 -7.75 22.79 7.33
N ALA A 241 -7.49 21.85 6.41
CA ALA A 241 -8.07 21.90 5.07
C ALA A 241 -9.60 21.80 5.08
N PHE A 242 -10.17 20.89 5.88
CA PHE A 242 -11.63 20.77 6.01
C PHE A 242 -12.24 22.01 6.67
N ALA A 243 -11.57 22.61 7.65
CA ALA A 243 -12.04 23.84 8.27
C ALA A 243 -12.11 25.01 7.27
N LEU A 244 -11.09 25.15 6.41
CA LEU A 244 -11.05 26.18 5.37
C LEU A 244 -12.13 26.00 4.30
N LEU A 245 -12.42 24.75 3.92
CA LEU A 245 -13.39 24.43 2.85
C LEU A 245 -14.83 24.28 3.35
N LYS A 246 -15.07 24.34 4.67
CA LYS A 246 -16.42 24.23 5.26
C LYS A 246 -17.34 25.38 4.83
N THR A 247 -16.80 26.57 4.66
CA THR A 247 -17.54 27.76 4.23
C THR A 247 -16.95 28.31 2.93
N PRO A 248 -17.73 28.38 1.84
CA PRO A 248 -17.22 28.94 0.59
C PRO A 248 -16.83 30.42 0.76
N PRO A 249 -15.77 30.91 0.08
CA PRO A 249 -15.37 32.30 0.16
C PRO A 249 -16.50 33.20 -0.35
N THR A 250 -16.85 34.21 0.45
CA THR A 250 -17.95 35.15 0.16
C THR A 250 -17.47 36.46 -0.46
N SER A 251 -16.15 36.67 -0.52
CA SER A 251 -15.52 37.86 -1.11
C SER A 251 -14.25 37.50 -1.88
N ALA A 252 -13.86 38.33 -2.84
CA ALA A 252 -12.64 38.15 -3.62
C ALA A 252 -11.36 38.12 -2.74
N ALA A 253 -11.32 38.91 -1.66
CA ALA A 253 -10.20 38.91 -0.71
C ALA A 253 -10.09 37.58 0.06
N GLN A 254 -11.22 36.97 0.42
CA GLN A 254 -11.23 35.63 1.05
C GLN A 254 -10.79 34.55 0.06
N ALA A 255 -11.23 34.64 -1.20
CA ALA A 255 -10.80 33.71 -2.25
C ALA A 255 -9.28 33.78 -2.47
N GLN A 256 -8.71 34.99 -2.54
CA GLN A 256 -7.27 35.18 -2.69
C GLN A 256 -6.45 34.69 -1.48
N THR A 257 -7.00 34.82 -0.27
CA THR A 257 -6.37 34.27 0.95
C THR A 257 -6.37 32.73 0.91
N LEU A 258 -7.44 32.14 0.40
CA LEU A 258 -7.58 30.68 0.27
C LEU A 258 -6.63 30.14 -0.80
N GLU A 259 -6.46 30.85 -1.92
CA GLU A 259 -5.49 30.54 -2.98
C GLU A 259 -4.05 30.54 -2.47
N GLN A 260 -3.67 31.49 -1.59
CA GLN A 260 -2.35 31.48 -0.94
C GLN A 260 -2.11 30.26 -0.04
N GLN A 261 -3.17 29.56 0.36
CA GLN A 261 -3.12 28.36 1.20
C GLN A 261 -3.32 27.07 0.40
N GLU A 262 -3.27 27.13 -0.94
CA GLU A 262 -3.45 25.98 -1.83
C GLU A 262 -2.60 24.77 -1.41
N GLY A 263 -1.31 24.98 -1.10
CA GLY A 263 -0.42 23.88 -0.68
C GLY A 263 -0.87 23.18 0.61
N ALA A 264 -1.44 23.92 1.56
CA ALA A 264 -1.99 23.37 2.79
C ALA A 264 -3.31 22.62 2.54
N LEU A 265 -4.15 23.13 1.63
CA LEU A 265 -5.38 22.47 1.18
C LEU A 265 -5.06 21.13 0.51
N ARG A 266 -4.14 21.12 -0.47
CA ARG A 266 -3.69 19.91 -1.15
C ARG A 266 -3.14 18.89 -0.14
N ALA A 267 -2.22 19.30 0.74
CA ALA A 267 -1.64 18.41 1.74
C ALA A 267 -2.68 17.83 2.71
N GLY A 268 -3.65 18.64 3.16
CA GLY A 268 -4.70 18.21 4.07
C GLY A 268 -5.71 17.25 3.42
N LEU A 269 -6.21 17.59 2.23
CA LEU A 269 -7.13 16.75 1.48
C LEU A 269 -6.47 15.44 1.05
N LEU A 270 -5.22 15.50 0.57
CA LEU A 270 -4.45 14.31 0.21
C LEU A 270 -4.20 13.40 1.42
N ASN A 271 -3.92 13.96 2.60
CA ASN A 271 -3.75 13.15 3.81
C ASN A 271 -5.05 12.44 4.25
N ALA A 272 -6.20 13.11 4.13
CA ALA A 272 -7.50 12.48 4.41
C ALA A 272 -7.84 11.43 3.35
N TYR A 273 -7.61 11.73 2.07
CA TYR A 273 -7.85 10.79 0.97
C TYR A 273 -7.02 9.50 1.11
N LEU A 274 -5.74 9.63 1.45
CA LEU A 274 -4.81 8.51 1.65
C LEU A 274 -4.80 7.97 3.09
N ALA A 275 -5.77 8.35 3.92
CA ALA A 275 -5.79 7.92 5.32
C ALA A 275 -5.81 6.38 5.48
N PRO A 276 -6.60 5.61 4.72
CA PRO A 276 -6.60 4.14 4.79
C PRO A 276 -5.26 3.47 4.42
N GLN A 277 -4.37 4.20 3.74
CA GLN A 277 -3.05 3.73 3.33
C GLN A 277 -1.97 4.17 4.33
N ARG A 278 -2.13 5.35 4.95
CA ARG A 278 -1.12 5.95 5.84
C ARG A 278 -1.26 5.55 7.31
N TYR A 279 -2.49 5.29 7.75
CA TYR A 279 -2.80 5.03 9.16
C TYR A 279 -3.35 3.62 9.33
N PHE A 280 -3.09 3.03 10.50
CA PHE A 280 -3.55 1.67 10.82
C PHE A 280 -5.03 1.63 11.20
N SER A 281 -5.48 2.67 11.92
CA SER A 281 -6.85 2.84 12.41
C SER A 281 -7.11 4.33 12.65
N SER A 282 -8.32 4.71 13.03
CA SER A 282 -8.59 6.04 13.57
C SER A 282 -8.73 6.04 15.09
N ILE A 283 -8.57 7.21 15.70
CA ILE A 283 -9.00 7.47 17.08
C ILE A 283 -10.49 7.17 17.20
N GLY A 284 -10.88 6.47 18.26
CA GLY A 284 -12.23 5.98 18.53
C GLY A 284 -12.55 4.61 17.91
N GLU A 285 -11.66 4.04 17.09
CA GLU A 285 -11.88 2.77 16.38
C GLU A 285 -10.94 1.64 16.82
N VAL A 286 -10.10 1.85 17.83
CA VAL A 286 -9.16 0.84 18.37
C VAL A 286 -9.80 -0.04 19.44
N ARG A 287 -11.03 -0.47 19.15
CA ARG A 287 -11.91 -1.24 20.06
C ARG A 287 -11.30 -2.57 20.50
N HIS A 288 -10.40 -3.14 19.69
CA HIS A 288 -9.72 -4.39 20.02
C HIS A 288 -8.94 -4.30 21.34
N VAL A 289 -8.38 -3.13 21.69
CA VAL A 289 -7.70 -2.93 22.98
C VAL A 289 -8.72 -2.94 24.12
N ARG A 290 -9.83 -2.22 23.98
CA ARG A 290 -10.93 -2.24 24.96
C ARG A 290 -11.47 -3.64 25.18
N GLU A 291 -11.76 -4.35 24.09
CA GLU A 291 -12.27 -5.72 24.11
C GLU A 291 -11.28 -6.70 24.74
N LEU A 292 -9.98 -6.54 24.46
CA LEU A 292 -8.93 -7.34 25.07
C LEU A 292 -8.90 -7.17 26.60
N TYR A 293 -8.99 -5.94 27.10
CA TYR A 293 -9.00 -5.67 28.54
C TYR A 293 -10.31 -6.08 29.22
N ASN A 294 -11.45 -5.91 28.56
CA ASN A 294 -12.72 -6.40 29.09
C ASN A 294 -12.71 -7.93 29.17
N ASN A 295 -12.44 -8.62 28.05
CA ASN A 295 -12.57 -10.07 27.96
C ASN A 295 -11.47 -10.83 28.72
N VAL A 296 -10.23 -10.35 28.70
CA VAL A 296 -9.09 -11.06 29.30
C VAL A 296 -8.84 -10.59 30.73
N VAL A 297 -8.75 -9.29 30.96
CA VAL A 297 -8.44 -8.75 32.30
C VAL A 297 -9.68 -8.72 33.19
N GLY A 298 -10.88 -8.62 32.60
CA GLY A 298 -12.14 -8.53 33.34
C GLY A 298 -12.47 -7.09 33.78
N LEU A 299 -11.95 -6.08 33.08
CA LEU A 299 -12.27 -4.68 33.37
C LEU A 299 -13.70 -4.35 32.92
N GLY A 300 -14.39 -3.49 33.68
CA GLY A 300 -15.67 -2.93 33.27
C GLY A 300 -15.50 -2.00 32.05
N ASP A 301 -16.57 -1.81 31.27
CA ASP A 301 -16.53 -1.06 30.01
C ASP A 301 -15.97 0.37 30.16
N ALA A 302 -16.30 1.05 31.26
CA ALA A 302 -15.81 2.41 31.52
C ALA A 302 -14.29 2.47 31.74
N ASP A 303 -13.72 1.47 32.43
CA ASP A 303 -12.28 1.40 32.69
C ASP A 303 -11.53 0.92 31.46
N ALA A 304 -12.08 -0.06 30.75
CA ALA A 304 -11.51 -0.53 29.48
C ALA A 304 -11.50 0.60 28.42
N LEU A 305 -12.49 1.49 28.42
CA LEU A 305 -12.52 2.69 27.58
C LEU A 305 -11.43 3.71 27.97
N GLN A 306 -11.10 3.84 29.26
CA GLN A 306 -9.96 4.68 29.67
C GLN A 306 -8.64 4.10 29.15
N VAL A 307 -8.48 2.77 29.19
CA VAL A 307 -7.30 2.09 28.61
C VAL A 307 -7.22 2.31 27.10
N GLU A 308 -8.35 2.23 26.39
CA GLU A 308 -8.44 2.56 24.96
C GLU A 308 -7.95 3.98 24.67
N ARG A 309 -8.43 4.99 25.41
CA ARG A 309 -8.00 6.40 25.25
C ARG A 309 -6.52 6.62 25.53
N LEU A 310 -5.97 5.94 26.54
CA LEU A 310 -4.54 5.99 26.83
C LEU A 310 -3.72 5.36 25.71
N TYR A 311 -4.19 4.23 25.16
CA TYR A 311 -3.58 3.59 24.01
C TYR A 311 -3.61 4.50 22.78
N GLU A 312 -4.72 5.18 22.51
CA GLU A 312 -4.86 6.13 21.39
C GLU A 312 -3.86 7.29 21.52
N TRP A 313 -3.63 7.79 22.73
CA TRP A 313 -2.65 8.84 22.97
C TRP A 313 -1.22 8.38 22.67
N VAL A 314 -0.85 7.18 23.13
CA VAL A 314 0.48 6.60 22.90
C VAL A 314 0.69 6.23 21.42
N SER A 315 -0.34 5.68 20.77
CA SER A 315 -0.30 5.24 19.38
C SER A 315 -0.70 6.32 18.37
N ALA A 316 -0.88 7.57 18.80
CA ALA A 316 -1.32 8.68 17.96
C ALA A 316 -0.60 8.82 16.59
N PRO A 317 0.72 8.58 16.45
CA PRO A 317 1.40 8.63 15.14
C PRO A 317 0.92 7.59 14.12
N LEU A 318 0.32 6.50 14.60
CA LEU A 318 -0.23 5.41 13.79
C LEU A 318 -1.73 5.60 13.51
N LEU A 319 -2.38 6.53 14.20
CA LEU A 319 -3.83 6.70 14.17
C LEU A 319 -4.23 7.95 13.40
N TYR A 320 -5.19 7.79 12.49
CA TYR A 320 -5.86 8.92 11.86
C TYR A 320 -6.70 9.67 12.89
N ARG A 321 -6.71 11.00 12.83
CA ARG A 321 -7.58 11.86 13.63
C ARG A 321 -8.81 12.27 12.82
N PRO A 322 -10.00 11.70 13.09
CA PRO A 322 -11.23 12.14 12.46
C PRO A 322 -11.54 13.60 12.77
N ILE A 323 -12.20 14.26 11.83
CA ILE A 323 -12.66 15.65 11.93
C ILE A 323 -14.17 15.68 12.23
N GLY A 324 -14.91 14.70 11.71
CA GLY A 324 -16.35 14.57 11.91
C GLY A 324 -16.72 14.01 13.28
N GLU A 325 -17.96 14.29 13.69
CA GLU A 325 -18.57 13.61 14.84
C GLU A 325 -18.67 12.10 14.56
N PRO A 326 -18.38 11.24 15.56
CA PRO A 326 -18.57 9.81 15.42
C PRO A 326 -20.04 9.49 15.06
N ILE A 327 -20.29 8.58 14.13
CA ILE A 327 -21.67 8.17 13.83
C ILE A 327 -22.24 7.41 15.05
N PRO A 328 -23.34 7.90 15.65
CA PRO A 328 -24.00 7.19 16.74
C PRO A 328 -24.50 5.82 16.27
N ASN A 329 -24.25 4.77 17.06
CA ASN A 329 -24.68 3.39 16.79
C ASN A 329 -24.12 2.74 15.52
N ALA A 330 -22.94 3.16 15.05
CA ALA A 330 -22.24 2.41 14.01
C ALA A 330 -22.08 0.93 14.42
N ARG A 331 -22.51 0.01 13.55
CA ARG A 331 -22.32 -1.44 13.75
C ARG A 331 -20.84 -1.77 13.54
N GLY A 332 -20.01 -1.54 14.56
CA GLY A 332 -18.57 -1.79 14.53
C GLY A 332 -17.76 -0.51 14.59
N ASN A 333 -16.85 -0.34 13.64
CA ASN A 333 -16.05 0.88 13.46
C ASN A 333 -16.85 1.89 12.63
N ASP A 334 -16.68 3.17 12.92
CA ASP A 334 -17.36 4.28 12.24
C ASP A 334 -16.93 4.42 10.76
N GLY A 335 -15.81 3.80 10.39
CA GLY A 335 -15.23 3.88 9.06
C GLY A 335 -14.77 5.29 8.74
N ALA A 336 -14.35 6.05 9.75
CA ALA A 336 -14.08 7.48 9.64
C ALA A 336 -13.04 7.78 8.54
N MET A 337 -11.99 6.96 8.44
CA MET A 337 -10.97 7.10 7.39
C MET A 337 -11.53 6.96 5.98
N PHE A 338 -12.47 6.03 5.75
CA PHE A 338 -13.06 5.81 4.43
C PHE A 338 -14.07 6.90 4.07
N ARG A 339 -14.88 7.31 5.04
CA ARG A 339 -15.85 8.40 4.86
C ARG A 339 -15.15 9.73 4.57
N GLU A 340 -14.16 10.09 5.38
CA GLU A 340 -13.42 11.35 5.19
C GLU A 340 -12.51 11.30 3.97
N SER A 341 -12.05 10.12 3.55
CA SER A 341 -11.37 9.94 2.26
C SER A 341 -12.28 10.28 1.08
N ALA A 342 -13.51 9.76 1.05
CA ALA A 342 -14.50 10.11 0.03
C ALA A 342 -14.85 11.60 0.05
N GLN A 343 -15.07 12.17 1.25
CA GLN A 343 -15.34 13.59 1.41
C GLN A 343 -14.16 14.47 0.93
N ALA A 344 -12.92 14.04 1.18
CA ALA A 344 -11.74 14.76 0.70
C ALA A 344 -11.67 14.78 -0.83
N ALA A 345 -12.02 13.67 -1.50
CA ALA A 345 -12.10 13.61 -2.96
C ALA A 345 -13.16 14.57 -3.52
N GLU A 346 -14.35 14.61 -2.91
CA GLU A 346 -15.42 15.55 -3.30
C GLU A 346 -15.01 17.02 -3.12
N LEU A 347 -14.40 17.35 -1.98
CA LEU A 347 -13.91 18.70 -1.69
C LEU A 347 -12.78 19.11 -2.63
N TYR A 348 -11.87 18.18 -2.97
CA TYR A 348 -10.80 18.43 -3.93
C TYR A 348 -11.38 18.72 -5.31
N ALA A 349 -12.29 17.87 -5.81
CA ALA A 349 -12.94 18.06 -7.10
C ALA A 349 -13.70 19.38 -7.17
N LYS A 350 -14.42 19.75 -6.11
CA LYS A 350 -15.17 21.01 -6.06
C LYS A 350 -14.27 22.25 -6.06
N TYR A 351 -13.11 22.18 -5.42
CA TYR A 351 -12.23 23.34 -5.26
C TYR A 351 -11.25 23.49 -6.42
N PHE A 352 -10.67 22.39 -6.91
CA PHE A 352 -9.64 22.38 -7.96
C PHE A 352 -10.18 22.11 -9.36
N ASP A 353 -11.47 21.77 -9.49
CA ASP A 353 -12.11 21.38 -10.76
C ASP A 353 -11.38 20.19 -11.45
N ALA A 354 -10.80 19.30 -10.62
CA ALA A 354 -10.06 18.13 -11.06
C ALA A 354 -10.23 17.01 -10.03
N GLU A 355 -10.27 15.75 -10.46
CA GLU A 355 -10.28 14.63 -9.51
C GLU A 355 -8.95 14.56 -8.76
N ILE A 356 -8.99 14.16 -7.48
CA ILE A 356 -7.77 14.11 -6.65
C ILE A 356 -6.73 13.10 -7.18
N VAL A 357 -7.20 12.05 -7.84
CA VAL A 357 -6.33 11.05 -8.49
C VAL A 357 -5.55 11.67 -9.64
N ASP A 358 -6.17 12.58 -10.40
CA ASP A 358 -5.50 13.28 -11.50
C ASP A 358 -4.59 14.41 -10.99
N GLY A 359 -5.08 15.19 -10.03
CA GLY A 359 -4.36 16.35 -9.48
C GLY A 359 -3.15 15.98 -8.60
N GLU A 360 -3.17 14.80 -7.96
CA GLU A 360 -2.10 14.31 -7.06
C GLU A 360 -1.58 12.92 -7.48
N ARG A 361 -1.62 12.61 -8.78
CA ARG A 361 -1.36 11.29 -9.38
C ARG A 361 -0.12 10.58 -8.82
N ASP A 362 1.02 11.27 -8.77
CA ASP A 362 2.28 10.68 -8.30
C ASP A 362 2.21 10.24 -6.84
N ALA A 363 1.58 11.06 -5.98
CA ALA A 363 1.43 10.76 -4.56
C ALA A 363 0.47 9.60 -4.33
N VAL A 364 -0.65 9.55 -5.05
CA VAL A 364 -1.62 8.47 -4.96
C VAL A 364 -1.01 7.14 -5.45
N LEU A 365 -0.34 7.15 -6.61
CA LEU A 365 0.35 5.97 -7.15
C LEU A 365 1.44 5.46 -6.18
N SER A 366 2.25 6.35 -5.62
CA SER A 366 3.28 6.00 -4.64
C SER A 366 2.67 5.34 -3.39
N SER A 367 1.57 5.90 -2.87
CA SER A 367 0.89 5.36 -1.70
C SER A 367 0.27 3.97 -1.95
N LEU A 368 -0.43 3.79 -3.08
CA LEU A 368 -1.08 2.52 -3.42
C LEU A 368 -0.09 1.42 -3.79
N SER A 369 1.04 1.76 -4.42
CA SER A 369 2.10 0.81 -4.74
C SER A 369 2.96 0.45 -3.53
N SER A 370 2.89 1.21 -2.43
CA SER A 370 3.64 0.91 -1.20
C SER A 370 2.98 -0.21 -0.38
N THR A 371 2.85 -1.39 -0.97
CA THR A 371 2.35 -2.62 -0.33
C THR A 371 3.21 -3.81 -0.73
N PHE A 372 3.29 -4.82 0.14
CA PHE A 372 3.96 -6.08 -0.18
C PHE A 372 3.11 -6.98 -1.10
N ASP A 373 1.80 -6.73 -1.18
CA ASP A 373 0.87 -7.47 -2.04
C ASP A 373 1.02 -7.01 -3.51
N LEU A 374 1.79 -7.78 -4.27
CA LEU A 374 2.09 -7.49 -5.67
C LEU A 374 0.83 -7.37 -6.53
N ALA A 375 -0.14 -8.28 -6.36
CA ALA A 375 -1.34 -8.29 -7.17
C ALA A 375 -2.18 -7.03 -6.91
N ARG A 376 -2.28 -6.63 -5.64
CA ARG A 376 -2.98 -5.40 -5.25
C ARG A 376 -2.28 -4.14 -5.75
N ALA A 377 -0.94 -4.07 -5.69
CA ALA A 377 -0.18 -2.95 -6.24
C ALA A 377 -0.36 -2.84 -7.76
N GLN A 378 -0.33 -3.97 -8.48
CA GLN A 378 -0.58 -4.03 -9.92
C GLN A 378 -1.97 -3.52 -10.27
N GLN A 379 -2.99 -4.05 -9.60
CA GLN A 379 -4.37 -3.66 -9.85
C GLN A 379 -4.61 -2.18 -9.57
N ALA A 380 -4.11 -1.67 -8.44
CA ALA A 380 -4.26 -0.25 -8.10
C ALA A 380 -3.58 0.67 -9.13
N ARG A 381 -2.41 0.29 -9.62
CA ARG A 381 -1.71 1.03 -10.66
C ARG A 381 -2.45 0.96 -12.00
N GLN A 382 -2.93 -0.23 -12.38
CA GLN A 382 -3.72 -0.40 -13.61
C GLN A 382 -4.98 0.45 -13.60
N THR A 383 -5.71 0.51 -12.48
CA THR A 383 -6.92 1.33 -12.37
C THR A 383 -6.61 2.83 -12.41
N ILE A 384 -5.51 3.31 -11.81
CA ILE A 384 -5.15 4.74 -11.89
C ILE A 384 -4.57 5.13 -13.24
N GLU A 385 -3.84 4.22 -13.88
CA GLU A 385 -3.27 4.48 -15.21
C GLU A 385 -4.28 4.28 -16.34
N ASP A 386 -5.55 3.95 -16.03
CA ASP A 386 -6.55 3.53 -17.01
C ASP A 386 -6.00 2.44 -17.95
N ALA A 387 -5.22 1.52 -17.38
CA ALA A 387 -4.46 0.47 -18.08
C ALA A 387 -5.08 -0.91 -17.83
N GLU A 388 -6.40 -0.99 -17.97
CA GLU A 388 -7.18 -2.19 -17.65
C GLU A 388 -7.34 -3.15 -18.84
N ILE A 389 -7.21 -2.64 -20.07
CA ILE A 389 -7.38 -3.40 -21.31
C ILE A 389 -6.09 -3.29 -22.12
N HIS A 390 -5.49 -4.44 -22.43
CA HIS A 390 -4.33 -4.51 -23.30
C HIS A 390 -4.78 -4.65 -24.75
N LEU A 391 -4.18 -3.86 -25.65
CA LEU A 391 -4.30 -4.04 -27.09
C LEU A 391 -3.31 -5.14 -27.52
N ASN A 392 -3.82 -6.31 -27.92
CA ASN A 392 -3.00 -7.44 -28.36
C ASN A 392 -2.48 -7.23 -29.78
N ALA A 393 -3.37 -6.80 -30.67
CA ALA A 393 -3.09 -6.60 -32.09
C ALA A 393 -3.76 -5.34 -32.62
N GLN A 394 -3.11 -4.67 -33.57
CA GLN A 394 -3.63 -3.54 -34.32
C GLN A 394 -3.20 -3.65 -35.79
N ASP A 395 -4.17 -3.84 -36.69
CA ASP A 395 -3.93 -3.99 -38.11
C ASP A 395 -4.65 -2.89 -38.89
N LEU A 396 -3.89 -2.09 -39.63
CA LEU A 396 -4.41 -1.05 -40.51
C LEU A 396 -4.33 -1.50 -41.96
N ASN A 397 -5.48 -1.73 -42.57
CA ASN A 397 -5.60 -2.03 -43.99
C ASN A 397 -6.02 -0.79 -44.78
N ILE A 398 -5.31 -0.50 -45.86
CA ILE A 398 -5.50 0.68 -46.71
C ILE A 398 -5.74 0.21 -48.14
N VAL A 399 -6.88 0.58 -48.71
CA VAL A 399 -7.25 0.30 -50.10
C VAL A 399 -7.40 1.62 -50.85
N GLU A 400 -6.51 1.85 -51.82
CA GLU A 400 -6.44 3.10 -52.57
C GLU A 400 -7.33 3.04 -53.83
N HIS A 401 -8.06 4.13 -54.10
CA HIS A 401 -8.96 4.29 -55.24
C HIS A 401 -8.64 5.54 -56.06
N GLY A 402 -7.37 5.94 -56.11
CA GLY A 402 -6.92 7.18 -56.76
C GLY A 402 -7.10 8.38 -55.85
N ASP A 403 -8.19 9.13 -56.03
CA ASP A 403 -8.43 10.40 -55.32
C ASP A 403 -8.91 10.21 -53.86
N TRP A 404 -9.21 8.98 -53.47
CA TRP A 404 -9.65 8.62 -52.13
C TRP A 404 -9.15 7.22 -51.74
N ALA A 405 -9.15 6.93 -50.45
CA ALA A 405 -8.79 5.62 -49.92
C ALA A 405 -9.81 5.15 -48.87
N GLU A 406 -9.99 3.84 -48.79
CA GLU A 406 -10.71 3.16 -47.72
C GLU A 406 -9.73 2.65 -46.69
N PHE A 407 -10.02 2.91 -45.42
CA PHE A 407 -9.23 2.49 -44.29
C PHE A 407 -10.06 1.56 -43.42
N GLU A 408 -9.43 0.47 -42.99
CA GLU A 408 -9.97 -0.46 -42.02
C GLU A 408 -8.93 -0.65 -40.91
N LEU A 409 -9.29 -0.21 -39.71
CA LEU A 409 -8.52 -0.46 -38.50
C LEU A 409 -9.16 -1.62 -37.75
N HIS A 410 -8.41 -2.71 -37.60
CA HIS A 410 -8.78 -3.84 -36.76
C HIS A 410 -7.95 -3.80 -35.47
N GLU A 411 -8.61 -3.92 -34.33
CA GLU A 411 -7.98 -3.95 -33.01
C GLU A 411 -8.50 -5.15 -32.20
N GLU A 412 -7.58 -5.85 -31.52
CA GLU A 412 -7.89 -6.95 -30.60
C GLU A 412 -7.62 -6.52 -29.15
N TYR A 413 -8.65 -6.62 -28.31
CA TYR A 413 -8.58 -6.22 -26.91
C TYR A 413 -8.63 -7.40 -25.95
N GLN A 414 -7.80 -7.35 -24.91
CA GLN A 414 -7.79 -8.30 -23.82
C GLN A 414 -7.93 -7.59 -22.47
N ASN A 415 -9.04 -7.88 -21.77
CA ASN A 415 -9.25 -7.38 -20.41
C ASN A 415 -8.26 -8.01 -19.44
N GLN A 416 -7.61 -7.17 -18.63
CA GLN A 416 -6.65 -7.57 -17.62
C GLN A 416 -7.27 -7.70 -16.21
N THR A 417 -8.55 -7.37 -16.07
CA THR A 417 -9.27 -7.31 -14.79
C THR A 417 -10.30 -8.43 -14.64
N GLY A 418 -10.86 -8.58 -13.43
CA GLY A 418 -11.95 -9.51 -13.13
C GLY A 418 -13.35 -8.93 -13.33
N GLN A 419 -13.48 -7.73 -13.88
CA GLN A 419 -14.75 -7.06 -14.15
C GLN A 419 -14.86 -6.73 -15.64
N ARG A 420 -16.07 -6.69 -16.19
CA ARG A 420 -16.28 -6.27 -17.59
C ARG A 420 -15.86 -4.82 -17.74
N GLN A 421 -15.03 -4.52 -18.73
CA GLN A 421 -14.49 -3.19 -18.97
C GLN A 421 -14.94 -2.62 -20.30
N GLU A 422 -14.77 -1.31 -20.45
CA GLU A 422 -15.08 -0.54 -21.65
C GLU A 422 -13.83 0.14 -22.20
N VAL A 423 -13.59 0.04 -23.51
CA VAL A 423 -12.60 0.85 -24.23
C VAL A 423 -13.23 2.15 -24.69
N VAL A 424 -12.54 3.28 -24.53
CA VAL A 424 -12.99 4.58 -25.07
C VAL A 424 -11.87 5.28 -25.82
N TYR A 425 -12.16 5.70 -27.05
CA TYR A 425 -11.29 6.58 -27.83
C TYR A 425 -11.99 7.89 -28.19
N TYR A 426 -11.27 8.99 -28.08
CA TYR A 426 -11.64 10.28 -28.63
C TYR A 426 -10.76 10.56 -29.84
N ILE A 427 -11.36 10.55 -31.02
CA ILE A 427 -10.66 10.68 -32.30
C ILE A 427 -11.13 11.94 -33.02
N THR A 428 -10.20 12.61 -33.68
CA THR A 428 -10.48 13.74 -34.56
C THR A 428 -10.23 13.33 -36.00
N LEU A 429 -11.27 13.39 -36.83
CA LEU A 429 -11.13 13.12 -38.25
C LEU A 429 -10.58 14.34 -39.01
N PRO A 430 -9.78 14.13 -40.06
CA PRO A 430 -9.49 15.17 -41.03
C PRO A 430 -10.75 15.66 -41.72
N GLU A 431 -10.71 16.87 -42.26
CA GLU A 431 -11.85 17.46 -42.98
C GLU A 431 -12.30 16.62 -44.19
N SER A 432 -11.35 15.96 -44.85
CA SER A 432 -11.60 15.10 -45.99
C SER A 432 -12.09 13.69 -45.63
N ALA A 433 -12.33 13.38 -44.34
CA ALA A 433 -12.62 12.03 -43.89
C ALA A 433 -13.99 11.85 -43.24
N ALA A 434 -14.57 10.67 -43.45
CA ALA A 434 -15.84 10.27 -42.85
C ALA A 434 -15.79 8.80 -42.39
N ILE A 435 -16.25 8.55 -41.17
CA ILE A 435 -16.42 7.18 -40.64
C ILE A 435 -17.55 6.49 -41.40
N THR A 436 -17.25 5.32 -41.94
CA THR A 436 -18.17 4.51 -42.75
C THR A 436 -18.76 3.34 -41.97
N GLY A 437 -18.12 2.91 -40.88
CA GLY A 437 -18.68 1.89 -40.02
C GLY A 437 -17.84 1.54 -38.80
N LEU A 438 -18.49 0.81 -37.90
CA LEU A 438 -17.93 0.27 -36.68
C LEU A 438 -18.56 -1.09 -36.41
N TRP A 439 -17.73 -2.07 -36.10
CA TRP A 439 -18.17 -3.43 -35.80
C TRP A 439 -17.43 -4.00 -34.59
N LEU A 440 -18.11 -4.88 -33.89
CA LEU A 440 -17.56 -5.75 -32.84
C LEU A 440 -17.73 -7.21 -33.23
N GLY A 441 -16.85 -8.06 -32.71
CA GLY A 441 -16.93 -9.50 -32.88
C GLY A 441 -16.08 -10.25 -31.84
N ASN A 442 -16.38 -11.53 -31.69
CA ASN A 442 -15.70 -12.45 -30.76
C ASN A 442 -14.63 -13.32 -31.43
N SER A 443 -14.35 -13.09 -32.71
CA SER A 443 -13.33 -13.78 -33.51
C SER A 443 -12.64 -12.79 -34.43
N ASP A 444 -11.47 -13.16 -34.94
CA ASP A 444 -10.75 -12.45 -35.99
C ASP A 444 -11.48 -12.46 -37.34
N ASP A 445 -12.38 -13.42 -37.55
CA ASP A 445 -13.21 -13.51 -38.75
C ASP A 445 -14.23 -12.36 -38.82
N ARG A 446 -13.95 -11.41 -39.71
CA ARG A 446 -14.80 -10.26 -40.02
C ARG A 446 -16.22 -10.66 -40.47
N ALA A 447 -16.45 -11.87 -40.99
CA ALA A 447 -17.78 -12.33 -41.37
C ALA A 447 -18.68 -12.67 -40.16
N GLN A 448 -18.10 -12.93 -38.99
CA GLN A 448 -18.80 -13.30 -37.75
C GLN A 448 -19.11 -12.10 -36.85
N ARG A 449 -18.86 -10.88 -37.34
CA ARG A 449 -19.14 -9.64 -36.62
C ARG A 449 -20.64 -9.46 -36.33
N PHE A 450 -20.94 -8.71 -35.28
CA PHE A 450 -22.31 -8.35 -34.94
C PHE A 450 -22.93 -7.40 -35.98
N ALA A 451 -24.24 -7.53 -36.18
CA ALA A 451 -24.99 -6.63 -37.05
C ALA A 451 -25.02 -5.21 -36.47
N TYR A 452 -24.72 -4.21 -37.30
CA TYR A 452 -24.74 -2.80 -36.90
C TYR A 452 -25.99 -2.09 -37.44
N ARG A 453 -26.37 -0.99 -36.80
CA ARG A 453 -27.47 -0.12 -37.25
C ARG A 453 -27.07 1.34 -37.08
N VAL A 454 -27.28 2.14 -38.13
CA VAL A 454 -27.11 3.59 -38.07
C VAL A 454 -28.38 4.22 -37.53
N ALA A 455 -28.25 5.10 -36.53
CA ALA A 455 -29.38 5.80 -35.90
C ALA A 455 -28.99 7.25 -35.53
N PRO A 456 -29.95 8.17 -35.39
CA PRO A 456 -29.70 9.51 -34.87
C PRO A 456 -29.04 9.46 -33.48
N ARG A 457 -28.17 10.43 -33.16
CA ARG A 457 -27.36 10.45 -31.94
C ARG A 457 -28.14 10.13 -30.66
N GLY A 458 -29.26 10.80 -30.43
CA GLY A 458 -30.08 10.59 -29.22
C GLY A 458 -30.63 9.16 -29.11
N ALA A 459 -31.07 8.58 -30.23
CA ALA A 459 -31.58 7.21 -30.26
C ALA A 459 -30.47 6.18 -30.07
N ALA A 460 -29.31 6.37 -30.72
CA ALA A 460 -28.15 5.50 -30.55
C ALA A 460 -27.63 5.51 -29.10
N GLN A 461 -27.58 6.68 -28.46
CA GLN A 461 -27.17 6.81 -27.05
C GLN A 461 -28.16 6.14 -26.09
N GLN A 462 -29.47 6.24 -26.35
CA GLN A 462 -30.47 5.58 -25.51
C GLN A 462 -30.32 4.05 -25.59
N VAL A 463 -30.23 3.50 -26.81
CA VAL A 463 -29.98 2.06 -27.00
C VAL A 463 -28.69 1.64 -26.31
N TYR A 464 -27.61 2.40 -26.46
CA TYR A 464 -26.34 2.11 -25.78
C TYR A 464 -26.51 2.01 -24.26
N ARG A 465 -27.13 3.01 -23.63
CA ARG A 465 -27.36 3.04 -22.17
C ARG A 465 -28.22 1.88 -21.70
N ASP A 466 -29.27 1.56 -22.46
CA ASP A 466 -30.18 0.47 -22.14
C ASP A 466 -29.45 -0.89 -22.23
N GLN A 467 -28.62 -1.09 -23.26
CA GLN A 467 -27.84 -2.33 -23.45
C GLN A 467 -26.71 -2.48 -22.43
N VAL A 468 -25.97 -1.41 -22.11
CA VAL A 468 -24.94 -1.42 -21.06
C VAL A 468 -25.57 -1.78 -19.71
N ARG A 469 -26.77 -1.28 -19.41
CA ARG A 469 -27.48 -1.58 -18.16
C ARG A 469 -27.84 -3.06 -18.02
N VAL A 470 -28.05 -3.78 -19.12
CA VAL A 470 -28.29 -5.23 -19.14
C VAL A 470 -27.03 -6.04 -19.48
N ASN A 471 -25.87 -5.38 -19.55
CA ASN A 471 -24.57 -5.96 -19.86
C ASN A 471 -24.52 -6.76 -21.17
N VAL A 472 -25.11 -6.22 -22.24
CA VAL A 472 -25.13 -6.81 -23.59
C VAL A 472 -24.24 -6.00 -24.53
N ASP A 473 -23.42 -6.68 -25.31
CA ASP A 473 -22.36 -6.21 -26.23
C ASP A 473 -22.73 -5.02 -27.13
N PRO A 474 -22.42 -3.76 -26.74
CA PRO A 474 -22.61 -2.61 -27.61
C PRO A 474 -21.27 -1.97 -27.98
N ALA A 475 -21.11 -1.62 -29.26
CA ALA A 475 -20.19 -0.57 -29.66
C ALA A 475 -20.93 0.59 -30.29
N ILE A 476 -20.39 1.79 -30.08
CA ILE A 476 -20.95 3.02 -30.62
C ILE A 476 -19.84 3.94 -31.08
N VAL A 477 -20.02 4.54 -32.25
CA VAL A 477 -19.33 5.78 -32.62
C VAL A 477 -20.34 6.90 -32.57
N GLU A 478 -19.99 7.96 -31.86
CA GLU A 478 -20.81 9.17 -31.78
C GLU A 478 -19.99 10.41 -32.14
N GLN A 479 -20.58 11.29 -32.92
CA GLN A 479 -19.99 12.60 -33.18
C GLN A 479 -20.31 13.54 -32.00
N ILE A 480 -19.27 13.97 -31.28
CA ILE A 480 -19.38 14.81 -30.08
C ILE A 480 -19.12 16.30 -30.37
N GLY A 481 -18.43 16.60 -31.47
CA GLY A 481 -18.13 17.96 -31.91
C GLY A 481 -17.79 18.01 -33.41
N PRO A 482 -17.41 19.18 -33.95
CA PRO A 482 -16.96 19.29 -35.33
C PRO A 482 -15.75 18.38 -35.57
N ARG A 483 -15.93 17.33 -36.38
CA ARG A 483 -14.93 16.29 -36.67
C ARG A 483 -14.42 15.48 -35.47
N GLN A 484 -14.99 15.67 -34.29
CA GLN A 484 -14.62 14.92 -33.08
C GLN A 484 -15.61 13.78 -32.86
N TYR A 485 -15.08 12.58 -32.71
CA TYR A 485 -15.84 11.35 -32.51
C TYR A 485 -15.38 10.65 -31.25
N ARG A 486 -16.34 10.04 -30.56
CA ARG A 486 -16.08 9.12 -29.45
C ARG A 486 -16.45 7.72 -29.89
N VAL A 487 -15.48 6.81 -29.83
CA VAL A 487 -15.66 5.38 -30.06
C VAL A 487 -15.69 4.69 -28.71
N ARG A 488 -16.68 3.82 -28.49
CA ARG A 488 -16.79 3.01 -27.27
C ARG A 488 -17.05 1.56 -27.63
N ALA A 489 -16.39 0.65 -26.91
CA ALA A 489 -16.57 -0.79 -27.06
C ALA A 489 -16.77 -1.43 -25.69
N PHE A 490 -17.89 -2.13 -25.52
CA PHE A 490 -18.25 -2.85 -24.30
C PHE A 490 -19.00 -4.16 -24.66
N PRO A 491 -19.05 -5.15 -23.75
CA PRO A 491 -18.07 -5.40 -22.71
C PRO A 491 -16.82 -6.05 -23.30
N ILE A 492 -15.64 -5.72 -22.76
CA ILE A 492 -14.47 -6.57 -22.90
C ILE A 492 -14.53 -7.58 -21.76
N GLU A 493 -14.64 -8.86 -22.08
CA GLU A 493 -14.95 -9.91 -21.09
C GLU A 493 -13.82 -10.10 -20.07
N PRO A 494 -14.15 -10.28 -18.78
CA PRO A 494 -13.17 -10.31 -17.71
C PRO A 494 -12.40 -11.62 -17.69
N ARG A 495 -11.28 -11.61 -16.97
CA ARG A 495 -10.67 -12.85 -16.52
C ARG A 495 -11.56 -13.54 -15.49
N SER A 496 -11.68 -14.85 -15.57
CA SER A 496 -12.45 -15.65 -14.63
C SER A 496 -11.54 -16.57 -13.82
N LEU A 497 -11.97 -16.89 -12.60
CA LEU A 497 -11.30 -17.90 -11.78
C LEU A 497 -11.89 -19.27 -12.15
N SER A 498 -11.04 -20.15 -12.69
CA SER A 498 -11.41 -21.51 -13.06
C SER A 498 -10.76 -22.51 -12.12
N TYR A 499 -11.39 -23.68 -12.00
CA TYR A 499 -10.92 -24.74 -11.12
C TYR A 499 -10.42 -25.90 -11.98
N GLU A 500 -9.25 -26.43 -11.63
CA GLU A 500 -8.85 -27.71 -12.17
C GLU A 500 -9.80 -28.82 -11.71
N PRO A 501 -9.95 -29.89 -12.52
CA PRO A 501 -10.65 -31.09 -12.07
C PRO A 501 -10.11 -31.55 -10.72
N ALA A 502 -11.01 -32.01 -9.83
CA ALA A 502 -10.59 -32.46 -8.51
C ALA A 502 -9.59 -33.62 -8.65
N SER A 503 -8.42 -33.46 -8.03
CA SER A 503 -7.47 -34.56 -7.88
C SER A 503 -8.08 -35.68 -7.03
N ASP A 504 -7.52 -36.89 -7.13
CA ASP A 504 -7.95 -38.05 -6.33
C ASP A 504 -7.89 -37.81 -4.81
N SER A 505 -7.12 -36.82 -4.35
CA SER A 505 -7.05 -36.38 -2.95
C SER A 505 -8.10 -35.33 -2.56
N GLY A 506 -9.04 -35.00 -3.45
CA GLY A 506 -10.10 -34.00 -3.24
C GLY A 506 -9.62 -32.54 -3.27
N SER A 507 -8.34 -32.30 -3.58
CA SER A 507 -7.78 -30.95 -3.70
C SER A 507 -8.07 -30.37 -5.09
N ARG A 508 -8.59 -29.14 -5.14
CA ARG A 508 -8.82 -28.38 -6.39
C ARG A 508 -7.84 -27.22 -6.44
N ALA A 509 -7.00 -27.18 -7.46
CA ALA A 509 -6.21 -26.00 -7.75
C ALA A 509 -7.09 -24.95 -8.47
N THR A 510 -6.89 -23.68 -8.12
CA THR A 510 -7.50 -22.55 -8.82
C THR A 510 -6.48 -21.96 -9.79
N PHE A 511 -6.93 -21.59 -10.99
CA PHE A 511 -6.13 -20.86 -11.96
C PHE A 511 -6.95 -19.72 -12.56
N VAL A 512 -6.25 -18.70 -13.07
CA VAL A 512 -6.87 -17.55 -13.74
C VAL A 512 -6.99 -17.87 -15.22
N GLN A 513 -8.22 -17.90 -15.73
CA GLN A 513 -8.52 -18.04 -17.14
C GLN A 513 -8.73 -16.65 -17.76
N GLN A 514 -8.09 -16.37 -18.89
CA GLN A 514 -8.32 -15.12 -19.62
C GLN A 514 -9.74 -15.12 -20.20
N GLY A 515 -10.39 -13.95 -20.18
CA GLY A 515 -11.63 -13.75 -20.93
C GLY A 515 -11.36 -13.86 -22.43
N PRO A 516 -12.36 -14.25 -23.25
CA PRO A 516 -12.21 -14.23 -24.70
C PRO A 516 -11.86 -12.82 -25.20
N PRO A 517 -10.94 -12.68 -26.17
CA PRO A 517 -10.61 -11.38 -26.73
C PRO A 517 -11.79 -10.82 -27.51
N VAL A 518 -11.86 -9.49 -27.58
CA VAL A 518 -12.88 -8.78 -28.35
C VAL A 518 -12.21 -8.06 -29.51
N HIS A 519 -12.79 -8.19 -30.69
CA HIS A 519 -12.27 -7.60 -31.92
C HIS A 519 -13.15 -6.42 -32.33
N LEU A 520 -12.51 -5.29 -32.66
CA LEU A 520 -13.16 -4.08 -33.13
C LEU A 520 -12.64 -3.73 -34.52
N TRP A 521 -13.57 -3.40 -35.42
CA TRP A 521 -13.24 -2.85 -36.73
C TRP A 521 -13.82 -1.44 -36.84
N LEU A 522 -12.95 -0.48 -37.12
CA LEU A 522 -13.33 0.89 -37.46
C LEU A 522 -12.98 1.15 -38.91
N THR A 523 -13.94 1.56 -39.72
CA THR A 523 -13.68 1.94 -41.11
C THR A 523 -13.99 3.41 -41.36
N TRP A 524 -13.16 4.04 -42.18
CA TRP A 524 -13.40 5.39 -42.67
C TRP A 524 -12.88 5.52 -44.10
N ARG A 525 -13.33 6.59 -44.76
CA ARG A 525 -12.82 6.99 -46.07
C ARG A 525 -12.25 8.38 -45.96
N ALA A 526 -11.15 8.63 -46.66
CA ALA A 526 -10.53 9.95 -46.74
C ALA A 526 -10.21 10.32 -48.19
N LEU A 527 -10.47 11.57 -48.56
CA LEU A 527 -9.97 12.14 -49.82
C LEU A 527 -8.50 12.53 -49.67
N ALA A 528 -7.74 12.39 -50.75
CA ALA A 528 -6.36 12.83 -50.79
C ALA A 528 -6.28 14.37 -50.69
N GLN A 529 -5.40 14.86 -49.82
CA GLN A 529 -4.98 16.26 -49.74
C GLN A 529 -3.48 16.31 -50.06
N ASP A 530 -3.10 17.09 -51.06
CA ASP A 530 -1.70 17.22 -51.53
C ASP A 530 -1.04 15.87 -51.86
N GLY A 531 -1.80 14.92 -52.42
CA GLY A 531 -1.32 13.58 -52.76
C GLY A 531 -1.08 12.66 -51.56
N LYS A 532 -1.59 13.01 -50.37
CA LYS A 532 -1.51 12.19 -49.15
C LYS A 532 -2.90 12.03 -48.52
N TRP A 533 -3.10 10.93 -47.81
CA TRP A 533 -4.31 10.71 -47.01
C TRP A 533 -4.02 10.99 -45.55
N THR A 534 -4.60 12.07 -45.02
CA THR A 534 -4.47 12.40 -43.60
C THR A 534 -5.23 11.37 -42.77
N LEU A 535 -4.58 10.76 -41.78
CA LEU A 535 -5.21 9.80 -40.87
C LEU A 535 -5.89 10.49 -39.69
N PRO A 536 -6.86 9.82 -39.04
CA PRO A 536 -7.44 10.30 -37.79
C PRO A 536 -6.40 10.54 -36.70
N TYR A 537 -6.59 11.61 -35.94
CA TYR A 537 -5.77 11.93 -34.77
C TYR A 537 -6.43 11.41 -33.50
N LEU A 538 -5.67 10.68 -32.66
CA LEU A 538 -6.14 10.28 -31.33
C LEU A 538 -5.95 11.44 -30.34
N ALA A 539 -7.04 12.02 -29.86
CA ALA A 539 -7.01 13.07 -28.85
C ALA A 539 -6.82 12.49 -27.45
N GLU A 540 -7.55 11.43 -27.13
CA GLU A 540 -7.53 10.80 -25.80
C GLU A 540 -7.93 9.33 -25.93
N LYS A 541 -7.36 8.48 -25.06
CA LYS A 541 -7.77 7.09 -24.87
C LYS A 541 -8.04 6.85 -23.39
N ARG A 542 -9.00 5.97 -23.09
CA ARG A 542 -9.29 5.52 -21.72
C ARG A 542 -9.40 4.00 -21.68
N ASN A 543 -8.97 3.45 -20.55
CA ASN A 543 -8.95 2.03 -20.21
C ASN A 543 -8.10 1.13 -21.10
N VAL A 544 -7.39 1.68 -22.10
CA VAL A 544 -6.64 0.91 -23.10
C VAL A 544 -5.18 1.33 -23.21
N TYR A 545 -4.29 0.34 -23.19
CA TYR A 545 -2.86 0.53 -23.35
C TYR A 545 -2.28 -0.47 -24.35
N TRP A 546 -1.14 -0.10 -24.92
CA TRP A 546 -0.34 -0.94 -25.81
C TRP A 546 1.12 -0.78 -25.43
N ASP A 547 1.90 -1.84 -25.62
CA ASP A 547 3.29 -1.92 -25.20
C ASP A 547 4.12 -2.67 -26.26
N ALA A 548 5.35 -3.05 -25.92
CA ALA A 548 6.23 -3.77 -26.83
C ALA A 548 5.75 -5.18 -27.21
N LYS A 549 4.70 -5.72 -26.56
CA LYS A 549 4.06 -7.00 -26.87
C LYS A 549 2.89 -6.84 -27.83
N THR A 550 2.42 -5.62 -28.08
CA THR A 550 1.36 -5.34 -29.04
C THR A 550 1.88 -5.54 -30.46
N THR A 551 1.21 -6.41 -31.22
CA THR A 551 1.54 -6.61 -32.64
C THR A 551 0.85 -5.54 -33.47
N ARG A 552 1.60 -4.78 -34.27
CA ARG A 552 1.05 -3.66 -35.04
C ARG A 552 1.48 -3.77 -36.50
N THR A 553 0.53 -3.79 -37.42
CA THR A 553 0.81 -3.88 -38.86
C THR A 553 0.04 -2.86 -39.70
N VAL A 554 0.61 -2.51 -40.85
CA VAL A 554 -0.02 -1.73 -41.91
C VAL A 554 0.06 -2.55 -43.18
N ASN A 555 -1.07 -2.93 -43.76
CA ASN A 555 -1.14 -3.81 -44.92
C ASN A 555 -0.28 -5.10 -44.74
N GLY A 556 -0.28 -5.66 -43.52
CA GLY A 556 0.48 -6.85 -43.16
C GLY A 556 1.99 -6.64 -42.94
N GLN A 557 2.51 -5.42 -43.07
CA GLN A 557 3.90 -5.07 -42.74
C GLN A 557 3.98 -4.50 -41.32
N PRO A 558 5.05 -4.80 -40.54
CA PRO A 558 5.21 -4.22 -39.22
C PRO A 558 5.17 -2.69 -39.25
N LEU A 559 4.40 -2.10 -38.34
CA LEU A 559 4.30 -0.65 -38.21
C LEU A 559 5.57 -0.09 -37.55
N ASP A 560 6.35 0.70 -38.31
CA ASP A 560 7.50 1.44 -37.77
C ASP A 560 7.04 2.78 -37.18
N ALA A 561 6.35 2.71 -36.04
CA ALA A 561 5.90 3.88 -35.30
C ALA A 561 6.43 3.86 -33.86
N LYS A 562 6.59 5.05 -33.26
CA LYS A 562 6.93 5.16 -31.84
C LYS A 562 5.85 4.46 -31.02
N LEU A 563 6.25 3.88 -29.88
CA LEU A 563 5.36 3.12 -29.00
C LEU A 563 4.11 3.90 -28.59
N GLU A 564 4.13 5.24 -28.56
CA GLU A 564 2.97 6.05 -28.16
C GLU A 564 2.07 6.51 -29.31
N THR A 565 2.48 6.34 -30.57
CA THR A 565 1.73 6.83 -31.73
C THR A 565 0.59 5.87 -32.06
N TRP A 566 -0.66 6.33 -32.19
CA TRP A 566 -1.83 5.47 -32.46
C TRP A 566 -1.92 4.96 -33.90
N LEU A 567 -1.59 5.79 -34.90
CA LEU A 567 -1.58 5.46 -36.33
C LEU A 567 -0.29 6.03 -36.97
N PRO A 568 0.21 5.47 -38.10
CA PRO A 568 1.37 6.02 -38.80
C PRO A 568 1.15 7.48 -39.24
N THR A 569 2.22 8.25 -39.31
CA THR A 569 2.21 9.66 -39.78
C THR A 569 2.48 9.81 -41.25
#